data_AF-A0A2H0B8E5-F1
#
_entry.id   AF-A0A2H0B8E5-F1
#
_cell.length_a   1.000
_cell.length_b   1.000
_cell.length_c   1.000
_cell.angle_alpha   90.00
_cell.angle_beta   90.00
_cell.angle_gamma   90.00
#
_symmetry.space_group_name_H-M   'P 1'
#
loop_
_entity.id
_entity.type
_entity.pdbx_description
1 polymer ?
#
loop_
_entity_poly.entity_id
_entity_poly.type
_entity_poly.pdbx_seq_one_letter_code
_entity_poly.pdbx_strand_id
1 'polypeptide(L)'
;PESTPTCSLTGGYYIIYKTDNADNLKHKINIKYYNNQYYYFVDNFLIYKSIITTRRPNAIWFGNPVTVGSAPGWYDFSIDYIKVTKLPDKVIDVPFFSQVDQSWKDEEYDHSILHGYNYTIGSSGCLISSAAMVLSKWGYTFDNSLNTTNPFNLNTFFKDTKNFNNKTALFWSGITEFQTQTKKANAFLYSKLPSFELKTTSYNIDTLKSDIDNGYPDIVEVIQDDQGTTNQKDDDLHFVVAKGYDDNNIYIHDPLLKSASDSATLQDLYPNKEYRRMIRLVPSQTDQSYIWLHLLSNHEAIVTLNGQKTGVDSNNNEFNEIPNALYYDEGGIAGAPGYTVFELPQPTSGDYTLSISGDNTSNIKFNLATYNIESSQVRHDVDEVSDADGINNYILSFNHLSEVNNSTLTKIIDPTPTPIPSPTPSPTIVPTPISTPIPTPQPEINPFKKLRSYINLSYHNHEIKTKVYRDLLILKVDLAEFLYHFRAYRATEAMLNFIQSSVAKTHKNQISKSAANEIISLVEQLKEDLNL
;
A
#
# COMPACT_ATOMS: atom_id res chain seq x y z
N PRO A 1 -15.36 -42.29 -3.53
CA PRO A 1 -14.78 -43.37 -2.70
C PRO A 1 -13.93 -44.28 -3.60
N GLU A 2 -12.76 -43.76 -3.96
CA GLU A 2 -11.77 -44.49 -4.74
C GLU A 2 -11.18 -45.60 -3.87
N SER A 3 -10.95 -46.75 -4.51
CA SER A 3 -10.43 -47.97 -3.92
C SER A 3 -9.38 -47.71 -2.84
N THR A 4 -9.54 -48.34 -1.68
CA THR A 4 -8.47 -48.54 -0.68
C THR A 4 -7.18 -48.84 -1.44
N PRO A 5 -6.11 -48.05 -1.29
CA PRO A 5 -4.85 -48.34 -1.93
C PRO A 5 -4.40 -49.71 -1.42
N THR A 6 -4.53 -50.73 -2.27
CA THR A 6 -3.97 -52.03 -1.94
C THR A 6 -2.46 -51.89 -2.10
N CYS A 7 -1.69 -52.41 -1.15
CA CYS A 7 -0.25 -52.60 -1.27
C CYS A 7 0.06 -53.67 -2.35
N SER A 8 -0.47 -53.50 -3.56
CA SER A 8 -0.28 -54.39 -4.69
C SER A 8 1.13 -54.17 -5.23
N LEU A 9 1.91 -55.24 -5.18
CA LEU A 9 3.38 -55.34 -5.30
C LEU A 9 3.99 -54.91 -6.64
N THR A 10 3.22 -54.36 -7.59
CA THR A 10 3.71 -54.00 -8.92
C THR A 10 4.38 -52.63 -8.98
N GLY A 11 4.17 -51.76 -7.98
CA GLY A 11 4.94 -50.53 -7.80
C GLY A 11 5.83 -50.65 -6.58
N GLY A 12 7.11 -51.00 -6.77
CA GLY A 12 8.06 -51.29 -5.69
C GLY A 12 8.00 -50.30 -4.52
N TYR A 13 7.85 -50.82 -3.31
CA TYR A 13 8.00 -50.04 -2.09
C TYR A 13 9.49 -49.91 -1.76
N TYR A 14 9.87 -48.77 -1.19
CA TYR A 14 11.19 -48.56 -0.62
C TYR A 14 11.06 -48.59 0.89
N ILE A 15 11.66 -49.59 1.54
CA ILE A 15 11.84 -49.56 3.00
C ILE A 15 12.94 -48.53 3.27
N ILE A 16 12.53 -47.35 3.74
CA ILE A 16 13.45 -46.22 3.97
C ILE A 16 14.17 -46.36 5.33
N TYR A 17 13.49 -46.93 6.33
CA TYR A 17 14.03 -47.17 7.68
C TYR A 17 13.48 -48.48 8.24
N LYS A 18 14.35 -49.30 8.83
CA LYS A 18 13.99 -50.53 9.54
C LYS A 18 14.94 -50.70 10.73
N THR A 19 14.40 -51.14 11.85
CA THR A 19 15.19 -51.61 13.00
C THR A 19 15.10 -53.13 13.06
N ASP A 20 16.20 -53.79 13.41
CA ASP A 20 16.22 -55.26 13.53
C ASP A 20 15.72 -55.75 14.89
N ASN A 21 15.54 -54.83 15.85
CA ASN A 21 15.01 -55.08 17.19
C ASN A 21 13.89 -54.07 17.52
N ALA A 22 13.16 -54.33 18.60
CA ALA A 22 12.20 -53.38 19.16
C ALA A 22 12.90 -52.06 19.47
N ASP A 23 12.48 -50.99 18.81
CA ASP A 23 13.01 -49.65 19.01
C ASP A 23 12.00 -48.82 19.80
N ASN A 24 12.32 -48.61 21.07
CA ASN A 24 11.49 -47.83 22.00
C ASN A 24 11.98 -46.37 22.09
N LEU A 25 12.89 -45.95 21.21
CA LEU A 25 13.41 -44.59 21.20
C LEU A 25 12.46 -43.67 20.43
N LYS A 26 12.48 -42.40 20.83
CA LYS A 26 11.83 -41.34 20.08
C LYS A 26 12.70 -40.96 18.89
N HIS A 27 12.17 -41.12 17.69
CA HIS A 27 12.83 -40.66 16.47
C HIS A 27 12.26 -39.33 15.97
N LYS A 28 13.14 -38.51 15.40
CA LYS A 28 12.76 -37.35 14.60
C LYS A 28 12.89 -37.68 13.11
N ILE A 29 11.76 -37.80 12.44
CA ILE A 29 11.71 -38.00 10.98
C ILE A 29 11.57 -36.63 10.31
N ASN A 30 12.45 -36.33 9.35
CA ASN A 30 12.37 -35.11 8.53
C ASN A 30 12.33 -35.51 7.05
N ILE A 31 11.33 -35.02 6.32
CA ILE A 31 11.17 -35.27 4.90
C ILE A 31 11.25 -33.91 4.20
N LYS A 32 12.29 -33.71 3.40
CA LYS A 32 12.46 -32.50 2.58
C LYS A 32 12.19 -32.82 1.13
N TYR A 33 11.55 -31.90 0.42
CA TYR A 33 11.40 -31.96 -1.03
C TYR A 33 11.99 -30.70 -1.66
N TYR A 34 13.05 -30.84 -2.43
CA TYR A 34 13.68 -29.72 -3.15
C TYR A 34 14.32 -30.21 -4.45
N ASN A 35 14.39 -29.37 -5.48
CA ASN A 35 14.93 -29.70 -6.81
C ASN A 35 14.36 -31.00 -7.39
N ASN A 36 13.06 -31.19 -7.19
CA ASN A 36 12.36 -32.39 -7.58
C ASN A 36 12.85 -33.71 -6.95
N GLN A 37 13.47 -33.67 -5.78
CA GLN A 37 13.94 -34.85 -5.06
C GLN A 37 13.48 -34.84 -3.60
N TYR A 38 13.18 -36.04 -3.09
CA TYR A 38 12.90 -36.28 -1.68
C TYR A 38 14.18 -36.62 -0.93
N TYR A 39 14.33 -36.07 0.27
CA TYR A 39 15.40 -36.35 1.21
C TYR A 39 14.76 -36.75 2.54
N TYR A 40 15.03 -37.96 2.99
CA TYR A 40 14.51 -38.50 4.24
C TYR A 40 15.64 -38.57 5.26
N PHE A 41 15.38 -37.98 6.42
CA PHE A 41 16.28 -38.01 7.56
C PHE A 41 15.61 -38.70 8.74
N VAL A 42 16.37 -39.51 9.47
CA VAL A 42 16.01 -40.01 10.80
C VAL A 42 17.07 -39.54 11.77
N ASP A 43 16.65 -38.85 12.82
CA ASP A 43 17.53 -38.25 13.84
C ASP A 43 18.63 -37.37 13.23
N ASN A 44 18.23 -36.63 12.18
CA ASN A 44 19.06 -35.74 11.35
C ASN A 44 20.08 -36.44 10.44
N PHE A 45 20.11 -37.78 10.38
CA PHE A 45 20.93 -38.52 9.42
C PHE A 45 20.15 -38.75 8.13
N LEU A 46 20.71 -38.34 6.98
CA LEU A 46 20.13 -38.62 5.68
C LEU A 46 20.18 -40.13 5.41
N ILE A 47 19.01 -40.78 5.37
CA ILE A 47 18.88 -42.21 5.14
C ILE A 47 18.44 -42.54 3.72
N TYR A 48 17.79 -41.60 3.02
CA TYR A 48 17.34 -41.81 1.66
C TYR A 48 17.25 -40.51 0.85
N LYS A 49 17.62 -40.61 -0.43
CA LYS A 49 17.48 -39.57 -1.44
C LYS A 49 16.79 -40.18 -2.67
N SER A 50 15.68 -39.60 -3.13
CA SER A 50 15.01 -40.09 -4.34
C SER A 50 15.71 -39.65 -5.62
N ILE A 51 15.42 -40.35 -6.72
CA ILE A 51 15.61 -39.78 -8.06
C ILE A 51 14.75 -38.52 -8.25
N ILE A 52 15.04 -37.74 -9.29
CA ILE A 52 14.19 -36.62 -9.70
C ILE A 52 12.79 -37.15 -10.02
N THR A 53 11.77 -36.55 -9.42
CA THR A 53 10.37 -36.96 -9.54
C THR A 53 9.45 -35.75 -9.38
N THR A 54 8.37 -35.72 -10.15
CA THR A 54 7.28 -34.74 -10.00
C THR A 54 6.16 -35.25 -9.09
N ARG A 55 6.20 -36.53 -8.67
CA ARG A 55 5.17 -37.13 -7.81
C ARG A 55 5.25 -36.55 -6.40
N ARG A 56 4.11 -36.18 -5.81
CA ARG A 56 3.99 -35.70 -4.41
C ARG A 56 3.38 -36.80 -3.53
N PRO A 57 3.99 -37.17 -2.38
CA PRO A 57 3.34 -38.01 -1.40
C PRO A 57 2.11 -37.28 -0.88
N ASN A 58 0.95 -37.94 -0.94
CA ASN A 58 -0.32 -37.45 -0.41
C ASN A 58 -0.64 -38.04 0.97
N ALA A 59 0.07 -39.08 1.39
CA ALA A 59 -0.12 -39.76 2.65
C ALA A 59 1.21 -40.34 3.16
N ILE A 60 1.32 -40.40 4.49
CA ILE A 60 2.37 -41.14 5.19
C ILE A 60 1.67 -42.27 5.94
N TRP A 61 2.10 -43.50 5.70
CA TRP A 61 1.54 -44.68 6.34
C TRP A 61 2.55 -45.24 7.34
N PHE A 62 2.08 -45.57 8.53
CA PHE A 62 2.86 -46.27 9.55
C PHE A 62 2.23 -47.63 9.77
N GLY A 63 3.03 -48.70 9.78
CA GLY A 63 2.54 -50.05 10.02
C GLY A 63 3.44 -51.12 9.45
N ASN A 64 2.98 -52.37 9.56
CA ASN A 64 3.62 -53.52 8.93
C ASN A 64 3.23 -53.55 7.44
N PRO A 65 4.17 -53.37 6.49
CA PRO A 65 3.89 -53.65 5.09
C PRO A 65 3.84 -55.17 4.92
N VAL A 66 2.80 -55.83 5.46
CA VAL A 66 2.66 -57.28 5.28
C VAL A 66 2.44 -57.53 3.79
N THR A 67 3.47 -58.09 3.17
CA THR A 67 3.32 -58.89 1.96
C THR A 67 2.29 -59.96 2.26
N VAL A 68 1.14 -59.87 1.59
CA VAL A 68 0.09 -60.88 1.61
C VAL A 68 0.73 -62.21 1.17
N GLY A 69 1.22 -63.04 2.10
CA GLY A 69 1.79 -64.36 1.79
C GLY A 69 3.06 -64.81 2.55
N SER A 70 3.75 -63.98 3.33
CA SER A 70 4.90 -64.41 4.15
C SER A 70 4.55 -64.42 5.64
N ALA A 71 5.00 -65.47 6.36
CA ALA A 71 4.64 -65.76 7.75
C ALA A 71 4.73 -64.53 8.69
N PRO A 72 3.78 -64.40 9.65
CA PRO A 72 3.58 -63.18 10.44
C PRO A 72 4.74 -62.99 11.42
N GLY A 73 5.72 -62.15 11.04
CA GLY A 73 6.88 -61.86 11.89
C GLY A 73 6.62 -60.84 13.00
N TRP A 74 5.44 -60.20 13.04
CA TRP A 74 5.09 -59.18 14.03
C TRP A 74 3.67 -59.46 14.55
N TYR A 75 3.54 -59.69 15.86
CA TYR A 75 2.25 -59.92 16.52
C TYR A 75 1.58 -58.63 16.98
N ASP A 76 2.35 -57.54 17.08
CA ASP A 76 1.85 -56.24 17.54
C ASP A 76 2.68 -55.10 16.91
N PHE A 77 2.03 -53.97 16.64
CA PHE A 77 2.61 -52.72 16.22
C PHE A 77 1.84 -51.61 16.93
N SER A 78 2.48 -50.98 17.90
CA SER A 78 1.90 -49.87 18.65
C SER A 78 2.71 -48.60 18.38
N ILE A 79 1.99 -47.53 18.07
CA ILE A 79 2.53 -46.17 18.09
C ILE A 79 1.84 -45.49 19.26
N ASP A 80 2.64 -44.98 20.21
CA ASP A 80 2.10 -44.23 21.34
C ASP A 80 1.42 -42.93 20.84
N TYR A 81 2.17 -42.07 20.14
CA TYR A 81 1.61 -40.92 19.45
C TYR A 81 2.50 -40.46 18.28
N ILE A 82 1.87 -39.82 17.29
CA ILE A 82 2.55 -39.07 16.24
C ILE A 82 2.37 -37.59 16.56
N LYS A 83 3.48 -36.87 16.70
CA LYS A 83 3.46 -35.40 16.80
C LYS A 83 4.05 -34.79 15.54
N VAL A 84 3.20 -34.15 14.75
CA VAL A 84 3.66 -33.23 13.70
C VAL A 84 4.20 -31.99 14.40
N THR A 85 5.50 -31.75 14.28
CA THR A 85 6.18 -30.65 15.00
C THR A 85 6.35 -29.40 14.15
N LYS A 86 6.35 -29.55 12.83
CA LYS A 86 6.37 -28.46 11.84
C LYS A 86 5.76 -29.02 10.55
N LEU A 87 4.89 -28.25 9.89
CA LEU A 87 4.53 -28.53 8.51
C LEU A 87 5.68 -28.08 7.59
N PRO A 88 5.83 -28.67 6.39
CA PRO A 88 6.79 -28.14 5.43
C PRO A 88 6.45 -26.67 5.14
N ASP A 89 7.50 -25.85 5.04
CA ASP A 89 7.37 -24.46 4.62
C ASP A 89 6.60 -24.41 3.31
N LYS A 90 5.54 -23.60 3.26
CA LYS A 90 4.81 -23.39 2.02
C LYS A 90 5.57 -22.32 1.26
N VAL A 91 6.32 -22.70 0.23
CA VAL A 91 7.05 -21.76 -0.63
C VAL A 91 6.64 -21.99 -2.08
N ILE A 92 6.32 -20.90 -2.76
CA ILE A 92 6.01 -20.86 -4.19
C ILE A 92 7.24 -20.35 -4.95
N ASP A 93 7.52 -20.98 -6.09
CA ASP A 93 8.67 -20.63 -6.93
C ASP A 93 8.39 -19.36 -7.72
N VAL A 94 8.86 -18.22 -7.21
CA VAL A 94 8.72 -16.88 -7.81
C VAL A 94 10.10 -16.42 -8.30
N PRO A 95 10.24 -15.99 -9.56
CA PRO A 95 11.50 -15.42 -10.04
C PRO A 95 11.93 -14.23 -9.18
N PHE A 96 13.22 -14.14 -8.89
CA PHE A 96 13.77 -13.01 -8.14
C PHE A 96 14.34 -11.95 -9.08
N PHE A 97 13.94 -10.70 -8.88
CA PHE A 97 14.54 -9.54 -9.52
C PHE A 97 14.97 -8.51 -8.48
N SER A 98 16.27 -8.20 -8.48
CA SER A 98 16.84 -7.15 -7.65
C SER A 98 16.66 -5.80 -8.33
N GLN A 99 16.14 -4.79 -7.63
CA GLN A 99 16.10 -3.43 -8.18
C GLN A 99 17.52 -2.86 -8.37
N VAL A 100 18.50 -3.35 -7.59
CA VAL A 100 19.91 -2.93 -7.63
C VAL A 100 20.79 -3.77 -8.58
N ASP A 101 20.17 -4.57 -9.47
CA ASP A 101 20.88 -5.33 -10.51
C ASP A 101 21.61 -4.39 -11.49
N GLN A 102 22.86 -4.69 -11.82
CA GLN A 102 23.68 -3.85 -12.69
C GLN A 102 23.11 -3.66 -14.09
N SER A 103 22.23 -4.54 -14.54
CA SER A 103 21.61 -4.51 -15.87
C SER A 103 20.58 -3.39 -16.02
N TRP A 104 20.01 -2.89 -14.92
CA TRP A 104 18.95 -1.88 -14.98
C TRP A 104 18.93 -0.88 -13.82
N LYS A 105 19.73 -1.06 -12.78
CA LYS A 105 19.72 -0.19 -11.59
C LYS A 105 19.98 1.28 -11.92
N ASP A 106 20.68 1.57 -13.01
CA ASP A 106 21.07 2.92 -13.43
C ASP A 106 20.05 3.51 -14.44
N GLU A 107 19.04 2.72 -14.84
CA GLU A 107 17.98 3.16 -15.74
C GLU A 107 17.01 4.09 -15.03
N GLU A 108 16.54 5.11 -15.74
CA GLU A 108 15.57 6.07 -15.21
C GLU A 108 14.27 5.36 -14.81
N TYR A 109 13.88 5.53 -13.54
CA TYR A 109 12.60 5.09 -13.03
C TYR A 109 11.51 6.07 -13.46
N ASP A 110 10.47 5.56 -14.12
CA ASP A 110 9.43 6.41 -14.74
C ASP A 110 10.08 7.53 -15.60
N HIS A 111 9.52 8.73 -15.62
CA HIS A 111 10.05 9.96 -16.20
C HIS A 111 10.53 10.88 -15.08
N SER A 112 11.18 10.32 -14.05
CA SER A 112 11.55 11.08 -12.86
C SER A 112 12.38 12.33 -13.20
N ILE A 113 13.22 12.29 -14.23
CA ILE A 113 14.02 13.44 -14.72
C ILE A 113 13.11 14.56 -15.25
N LEU A 114 12.05 14.21 -16.00
CA LEU A 114 11.07 15.18 -16.49
C LEU A 114 10.38 15.93 -15.35
N HIS A 115 10.23 15.28 -14.20
CA HIS A 115 9.59 15.82 -13.01
C HIS A 115 10.58 16.48 -12.03
N GLY A 116 11.85 16.62 -12.41
CA GLY A 116 12.90 17.25 -11.61
C GLY A 116 13.46 16.35 -10.50
N TYR A 117 13.11 15.06 -10.52
CA TYR A 117 13.72 14.03 -9.69
C TYR A 117 14.86 13.36 -10.48
N ASN A 118 15.66 12.52 -9.83
CA ASN A 118 16.70 11.74 -10.50
C ASN A 118 16.65 10.30 -9.98
N TYR A 119 15.46 9.71 -10.07
CA TYR A 119 15.20 8.37 -9.59
C TYR A 119 15.57 7.35 -10.64
N THR A 120 16.22 6.30 -10.16
CA THR A 120 16.61 5.15 -10.98
C THR A 120 15.88 3.92 -10.47
N ILE A 121 15.83 2.86 -11.26
CA ILE A 121 15.29 1.57 -10.79
C ILE A 121 16.05 1.12 -9.53
N GLY A 122 17.36 1.38 -9.46
CA GLY A 122 18.20 1.07 -8.30
C GLY A 122 17.78 1.79 -7.02
N SER A 123 17.40 3.07 -7.11
CA SER A 123 17.03 3.87 -5.94
C SER A 123 15.57 3.71 -5.53
N SER A 124 14.66 3.48 -6.49
CA SER A 124 13.21 3.67 -6.28
C SER A 124 12.35 2.60 -6.96
N GLY A 125 12.95 1.58 -7.58
CA GLY A 125 12.27 0.57 -8.38
C GLY A 125 11.72 -0.63 -7.62
N CYS A 126 11.48 -0.54 -6.30
CA CYS A 126 10.96 -1.65 -5.50
C CYS A 126 9.59 -2.12 -6.00
N LEU A 127 8.73 -1.16 -6.37
CA LEU A 127 7.39 -1.40 -6.90
C LEU A 127 7.45 -2.19 -8.21
N ILE A 128 8.12 -1.65 -9.23
CA ILE A 128 8.22 -2.28 -10.56
C ILE A 128 8.95 -3.62 -10.52
N SER A 129 9.93 -3.77 -9.63
CA SER A 129 10.67 -5.03 -9.48
C SER A 129 9.76 -6.11 -8.88
N SER A 130 8.97 -5.76 -7.86
CA SER A 130 7.98 -6.65 -7.26
C SER A 130 6.89 -7.04 -8.26
N ALA A 131 6.35 -6.08 -9.01
CA ALA A 131 5.38 -6.35 -10.07
C ALA A 131 5.95 -7.27 -11.17
N ALA A 132 7.20 -7.07 -11.58
CA ALA A 132 7.87 -7.92 -12.55
C ALA A 132 8.04 -9.36 -12.05
N MET A 133 8.40 -9.57 -10.77
CA MET A 133 8.52 -10.90 -10.18
C MET A 133 7.19 -11.66 -10.22
N VAL A 134 6.10 -11.00 -9.81
CA VAL A 134 4.75 -11.60 -9.83
C VAL A 134 4.28 -11.87 -11.27
N LEU A 135 4.49 -10.95 -12.22
CA LEU A 135 4.11 -11.17 -13.62
C LEU A 135 4.94 -12.29 -14.28
N SER A 136 6.24 -12.33 -14.01
CA SER A 136 7.13 -13.37 -14.54
C SER A 136 6.81 -14.76 -13.99
N LYS A 137 6.33 -14.88 -12.74
CA LYS A 137 5.83 -16.14 -12.16
C LYS A 137 4.76 -16.80 -13.01
N TRP A 138 3.94 -15.99 -13.66
CA TRP A 138 2.83 -16.43 -14.51
C TRP A 138 3.21 -16.53 -15.99
N GLY A 139 4.46 -16.23 -16.35
CA GLY A 139 4.93 -16.36 -17.73
C GLY A 139 4.44 -15.26 -18.66
N TYR A 140 4.03 -14.10 -18.14
CA TYR A 140 3.85 -12.91 -18.98
C TYR A 140 5.22 -12.48 -19.54
N THR A 141 5.29 -12.19 -20.84
CA THR A 141 6.49 -11.69 -21.53
C THR A 141 6.18 -10.35 -22.17
N PHE A 142 7.21 -9.54 -22.41
CA PHE A 142 7.02 -8.22 -23.00
C PHE A 142 6.69 -8.28 -24.50
N ASP A 143 7.20 -9.29 -25.21
CA ASP A 143 7.05 -9.40 -26.65
C ASP A 143 6.93 -10.86 -27.15
N ASN A 144 6.75 -10.99 -28.47
CA ASN A 144 6.69 -12.26 -29.20
C ASN A 144 8.05 -12.99 -29.23
N SER A 145 9.13 -12.29 -28.87
CA SER A 145 10.47 -12.85 -28.73
C SER A 145 10.63 -13.62 -27.41
N LEU A 146 9.58 -13.70 -26.59
CA LEU A 146 9.57 -14.30 -25.26
C LEU A 146 10.54 -13.62 -24.30
N ASN A 147 10.79 -12.32 -24.50
CA ASN A 147 11.59 -11.55 -23.56
C ASN A 147 10.88 -11.54 -22.20
N THR A 148 11.54 -12.10 -21.19
CA THR A 148 10.99 -12.23 -19.85
C THR A 148 10.60 -10.87 -19.28
N THR A 149 9.45 -10.80 -18.61
CA THR A 149 9.07 -9.60 -17.86
C THR A 149 10.09 -9.39 -16.74
N ASN A 150 10.82 -8.28 -16.82
CA ASN A 150 11.83 -7.88 -15.86
C ASN A 150 11.62 -6.38 -15.51
N PRO A 151 12.33 -5.84 -14.50
CA PRO A 151 12.12 -4.46 -14.06
C PRO A 151 12.33 -3.41 -15.16
N PHE A 152 13.33 -3.59 -16.03
CA PHE A 152 13.63 -2.64 -17.11
C PHE A 152 12.51 -2.57 -18.15
N ASN A 153 12.10 -3.72 -18.66
CA ASN A 153 11.10 -3.79 -19.73
C ASN A 153 9.73 -3.34 -19.20
N LEU A 154 9.39 -3.70 -17.96
CA LEU A 154 8.13 -3.29 -17.33
C LEU A 154 8.09 -1.79 -17.02
N ASN A 155 9.21 -1.22 -16.54
CA ASN A 155 9.34 0.23 -16.38
C ASN A 155 9.15 0.96 -17.72
N THR A 156 9.80 0.46 -18.78
CA THR A 156 9.65 1.01 -20.14
C THR A 156 8.21 0.95 -20.62
N PHE A 157 7.54 -0.21 -20.42
CA PHE A 157 6.10 -0.34 -20.71
C PHE A 157 5.28 0.76 -20.06
N PHE A 158 5.43 0.94 -18.74
CA PHE A 158 4.63 1.90 -17.97
C PHE A 158 4.93 3.34 -18.34
N LYS A 159 6.16 3.65 -18.76
CA LYS A 159 6.50 4.96 -19.32
C LYS A 159 5.75 5.21 -20.63
N ASP A 160 5.86 4.29 -21.58
CA ASP A 160 5.27 4.43 -22.90
C ASP A 160 3.74 4.49 -22.87
N THR A 161 3.14 3.76 -21.93
CA THR A 161 1.69 3.71 -21.69
C THR A 161 1.21 4.73 -20.66
N LYS A 162 2.07 5.66 -20.21
CA LYS A 162 1.71 6.73 -19.26
C LYS A 162 1.05 6.21 -17.97
N ASN A 163 1.45 5.03 -17.51
CA ASN A 163 0.96 4.37 -16.30
C ASN A 163 1.59 4.90 -15.00
N PHE A 164 2.44 5.91 -15.08
CA PHE A 164 2.90 6.66 -13.92
C PHE A 164 2.25 8.03 -13.84
N ASN A 165 1.90 8.50 -12.65
CA ASN A 165 1.43 9.87 -12.46
C ASN A 165 2.58 10.88 -12.61
N ASN A 166 2.29 12.17 -12.48
CA ASN A 166 3.30 13.24 -12.62
C ASN A 166 4.33 13.31 -11.46
N LYS A 167 4.32 12.32 -10.57
CA LYS A 167 5.15 12.22 -9.39
C LYS A 167 5.65 10.80 -9.13
N THR A 168 5.77 9.99 -10.18
CA THR A 168 6.39 8.64 -10.14
C THR A 168 5.59 7.54 -9.43
N ALA A 169 4.35 7.81 -9.02
CA ALA A 169 3.46 6.77 -8.51
C ALA A 169 2.83 5.99 -9.67
N LEU A 170 2.78 4.66 -9.54
CA LEU A 170 2.19 3.79 -10.56
C LEU A 170 0.66 3.76 -10.41
N PHE A 171 -0.07 3.90 -11.51
CA PHE A 171 -1.43 3.39 -11.61
C PHE A 171 -1.37 1.87 -11.65
N TRP A 172 -1.65 1.20 -10.53
CA TRP A 172 -1.50 -0.25 -10.45
C TRP A 172 -2.32 -1.01 -11.50
N SER A 173 -3.43 -0.44 -11.97
CA SER A 173 -4.22 -0.95 -13.09
C SER A 173 -3.45 -1.04 -14.42
N GLY A 174 -2.32 -0.35 -14.56
CA GLY A 174 -1.37 -0.55 -15.64
C GLY A 174 -0.84 -1.99 -15.73
N ILE A 175 -0.78 -2.73 -14.61
CA ILE A 175 -0.48 -4.16 -14.62
C ILE A 175 -1.53 -4.92 -15.43
N THR A 176 -2.79 -4.56 -15.29
CA THR A 176 -3.89 -5.17 -16.03
C THR A 176 -3.78 -4.86 -17.52
N GLU A 177 -3.48 -3.61 -17.88
CA GLU A 177 -3.18 -3.24 -19.27
C GLU A 177 -2.02 -4.05 -19.85
N PHE A 178 -0.92 -4.19 -19.11
CA PHE A 178 0.22 -5.01 -19.52
C PHE A 178 -0.18 -6.46 -19.82
N GLN A 179 -0.98 -7.06 -18.94
CA GLN A 179 -1.48 -8.43 -19.12
C GLN A 179 -2.32 -8.56 -20.39
N THR A 180 -3.25 -7.63 -20.60
CA THR A 180 -4.14 -7.64 -21.77
C THR A 180 -3.35 -7.47 -23.07
N GLN A 181 -2.44 -6.49 -23.13
CA GLN A 181 -1.61 -6.24 -24.31
C GLN A 181 -0.69 -7.43 -24.62
N THR A 182 -0.08 -8.03 -23.59
CA THR A 182 0.75 -9.22 -23.73
C THR A 182 -0.04 -10.38 -24.32
N LYS A 183 -1.24 -10.64 -23.80
CA LYS A 183 -2.13 -11.70 -24.31
C LYS A 183 -2.55 -11.45 -25.75
N LYS A 184 -2.88 -10.20 -26.11
CA LYS A 184 -3.24 -9.80 -27.48
C LYS A 184 -2.09 -10.00 -28.47
N ALA A 185 -0.87 -9.61 -28.08
CA ALA A 185 0.32 -9.74 -28.94
C ALA A 185 0.65 -11.20 -29.30
N ASN A 186 0.30 -12.16 -28.42
CA ASN A 186 0.60 -13.58 -28.60
C ASN A 186 -0.59 -14.48 -28.23
N ALA A 187 -1.75 -14.24 -28.85
CA ALA A 187 -2.99 -14.97 -28.55
C ALA A 187 -2.83 -16.50 -28.57
N PHE A 188 -1.95 -17.04 -29.43
CA PHE A 188 -1.67 -18.47 -29.50
C PHE A 188 -0.95 -19.02 -28.25
N LEU A 189 0.10 -18.33 -27.78
CA LEU A 189 0.90 -18.76 -26.64
C LEU A 189 0.17 -18.50 -25.30
N TYR A 190 -0.63 -17.43 -25.25
CA TYR A 190 -1.21 -16.94 -24.00
C TYR A 190 -2.69 -17.20 -23.79
N SER A 191 -3.32 -17.97 -24.69
CA SER A 191 -4.66 -18.55 -24.46
C SER A 191 -4.77 -19.35 -23.16
N LYS A 192 -3.62 -19.78 -22.60
CA LYS A 192 -3.54 -20.54 -21.33
C LYS A 192 -3.16 -19.69 -20.12
N LEU A 193 -2.77 -18.42 -20.30
CA LEU A 193 -2.43 -17.57 -19.16
C LEU A 193 -3.73 -17.16 -18.44
N PRO A 194 -3.82 -17.36 -17.11
CA PRO A 194 -4.96 -16.88 -16.34
C PRO A 194 -5.08 -15.36 -16.48
N SER A 195 -6.28 -14.82 -16.65
CA SER A 195 -6.51 -13.38 -16.48
C SER A 195 -6.51 -13.10 -14.99
N PHE A 196 -5.84 -12.03 -14.59
CA PHE A 196 -5.82 -11.62 -13.20
C PHE A 196 -6.58 -10.32 -13.04
N GLU A 197 -7.28 -10.22 -11.93
CA GLU A 197 -7.83 -8.99 -11.41
C GLU A 197 -6.85 -8.46 -10.36
N LEU A 198 -6.52 -7.18 -10.51
CA LEU A 198 -5.79 -6.44 -9.50
C LEU A 198 -6.73 -6.15 -8.33
N LYS A 199 -6.32 -6.53 -7.11
CA LYS A 199 -7.01 -6.16 -5.89
C LYS A 199 -6.06 -5.51 -4.90
N THR A 200 -6.40 -4.32 -4.46
CA THR A 200 -5.76 -3.67 -3.32
C THR A 200 -6.58 -3.99 -2.06
N THR A 201 -5.92 -4.52 -1.05
CA THR A 201 -6.57 -4.79 0.25
C THR A 201 -5.66 -4.36 1.39
N SER A 202 -6.23 -4.00 2.54
CA SER A 202 -5.44 -3.89 3.78
C SER A 202 -4.67 -5.19 4.04
N TYR A 203 -3.50 -5.07 4.65
CA TYR A 203 -2.71 -6.24 4.99
C TYR A 203 -3.48 -7.21 5.91
N ASN A 204 -3.55 -8.47 5.50
CA ASN A 204 -4.22 -9.52 6.25
C ASN A 204 -3.46 -10.84 6.06
N ILE A 205 -2.84 -11.32 7.13
CA ILE A 205 -1.96 -12.49 7.06
C ILE A 205 -2.70 -13.78 6.65
N ASP A 206 -3.97 -13.93 7.01
CA ASP A 206 -4.75 -15.13 6.66
C ASP A 206 -5.07 -15.15 5.16
N THR A 207 -5.40 -13.99 4.59
CA THR A 207 -5.60 -13.82 3.14
C THR A 207 -4.30 -14.10 2.39
N LEU A 208 -3.19 -13.52 2.84
CA LEU A 208 -1.86 -13.75 2.27
C LEU A 208 -1.48 -15.24 2.26
N LYS A 209 -1.68 -15.93 3.39
CA LYS A 209 -1.42 -17.37 3.50
C LYS A 209 -2.33 -18.18 2.59
N SER A 210 -3.61 -17.80 2.47
CA SER A 210 -4.55 -18.43 1.54
C SER A 210 -4.14 -18.26 0.08
N ASP A 211 -3.66 -17.08 -0.31
CA ASP A 211 -3.17 -16.81 -1.66
C ASP A 211 -1.91 -17.64 -1.98
N ILE A 212 -0.95 -17.67 -1.05
CA ILE A 212 0.23 -18.53 -1.15
C ILE A 212 -0.15 -20.01 -1.23
N ASP A 213 -1.17 -20.45 -0.48
CA ASP A 213 -1.67 -21.83 -0.54
C ASP A 213 -2.20 -22.19 -1.92
N ASN A 214 -2.84 -21.23 -2.59
CA ASN A 214 -3.36 -21.33 -3.94
C ASN A 214 -2.31 -21.06 -5.04
N GLY A 215 -1.08 -20.72 -4.67
CA GLY A 215 0.01 -20.47 -5.62
C GLY A 215 0.14 -19.02 -6.10
N TYR A 216 -0.56 -18.07 -5.47
CA TYR A 216 -0.55 -16.65 -5.81
C TYR A 216 0.42 -15.89 -4.88
N PRO A 217 1.54 -15.35 -5.40
CA PRO A 217 2.35 -14.41 -4.64
C PRO A 217 1.68 -13.04 -4.61
N ASP A 218 1.74 -12.38 -3.46
CA ASP A 218 1.24 -11.02 -3.28
C ASP A 218 2.40 -10.05 -3.07
N ILE A 219 2.19 -8.79 -3.46
CA ILE A 219 3.11 -7.70 -3.15
C ILE A 219 2.66 -7.08 -1.84
N VAL A 220 3.52 -7.04 -0.84
CA VAL A 220 3.28 -6.45 0.47
C VAL A 220 3.90 -5.06 0.52
N GLU A 221 3.11 -4.09 0.95
CA GLU A 221 3.55 -2.74 1.24
C GLU A 221 4.05 -2.63 2.68
N VAL A 222 5.34 -2.38 2.83
CA VAL A 222 6.06 -2.22 4.10
C VAL A 222 6.32 -0.73 4.33
N ILE A 223 5.95 -0.23 5.51
CA ILE A 223 6.29 1.13 5.93
C ILE A 223 7.73 1.12 6.49
N GLN A 224 8.70 1.69 5.77
CA GLN A 224 10.10 1.68 6.18
C GLN A 224 10.40 2.70 7.28
N ASP A 225 9.82 3.88 7.20
CA ASP A 225 9.94 4.91 8.22
C ASP A 225 8.56 5.50 8.46
N ASP A 226 7.97 5.15 9.60
CA ASP A 226 6.80 5.84 10.14
C ASP A 226 7.33 7.12 10.76
N GLN A 227 7.05 8.27 10.13
CA GLN A 227 7.48 9.57 10.64
C GLN A 227 6.78 9.94 11.97
N GLY A 228 6.01 9.01 12.57
CA GLY A 228 5.28 9.16 13.82
C GLY A 228 4.11 10.12 13.68
N THR A 229 3.65 10.35 12.46
CA THR A 229 2.54 11.27 12.18
C THR A 229 1.26 10.50 11.90
N THR A 230 0.11 11.10 12.18
CA THR A 230 -1.17 10.52 11.79
C THR A 230 -1.43 10.62 10.28
N ASN A 231 -0.53 11.27 9.54
CA ASN A 231 -0.66 11.50 8.10
C ASN A 231 0.15 10.45 7.34
N GLN A 232 -0.55 9.44 6.83
CA GLN A 232 0.07 8.32 6.09
C GLN A 232 0.79 8.73 4.81
N LYS A 233 0.64 10.00 4.38
CA LYS A 233 1.23 10.60 3.18
C LYS A 233 2.72 10.92 3.34
N ASP A 234 3.26 10.91 4.57
CA ASP A 234 4.66 11.22 4.88
C ASP A 234 5.54 9.96 5.07
N ASP A 235 4.94 8.77 4.97
CA ASP A 235 5.63 7.51 5.19
C ASP A 235 6.45 7.08 3.97
N ASP A 236 7.64 6.52 4.20
CA ASP A 236 8.47 5.94 3.15
C ASP A 236 8.06 4.49 2.89
N LEU A 237 7.50 4.24 1.71
CA LEU A 237 6.97 2.94 1.33
C LEU A 237 8.02 2.07 0.63
N HIS A 238 7.99 0.78 0.95
CA HIS A 238 8.74 -0.25 0.25
C HIS A 238 7.88 -1.45 -0.11
N PHE A 239 8.12 -2.02 -1.27
CA PHE A 239 7.34 -3.13 -1.81
C PHE A 239 8.17 -4.39 -1.90
N VAL A 240 7.66 -5.49 -1.35
CA VAL A 240 8.29 -6.81 -1.38
C VAL A 240 7.30 -7.87 -1.83
N VAL A 241 7.78 -8.99 -2.37
CA VAL A 241 6.91 -10.08 -2.81
C VAL A 241 6.88 -11.18 -1.76
N ALA A 242 5.71 -11.45 -1.19
CA ALA A 242 5.49 -12.61 -0.34
C ALA A 242 5.40 -13.88 -1.20
N LYS A 243 6.27 -14.84 -0.93
CA LYS A 243 6.42 -16.08 -1.70
C LYS A 243 6.26 -17.34 -0.86
N GLY A 244 6.00 -17.20 0.42
CA GLY A 244 5.86 -18.36 1.27
C GLY A 244 5.58 -18.02 2.72
N TYR A 245 5.29 -19.05 3.50
CA TYR A 245 5.20 -18.91 4.94
C TYR A 245 5.58 -20.20 5.68
N ASP A 246 5.93 -20.04 6.94
CA ASP A 246 5.87 -21.10 7.95
C ASP A 246 4.99 -20.68 9.12
N ASP A 247 5.04 -21.41 10.23
CA ASP A 247 4.21 -21.12 11.40
C ASP A 247 4.40 -19.68 11.91
N ASN A 248 5.61 -19.12 11.79
CA ASN A 248 5.99 -17.86 12.41
C ASN A 248 6.38 -16.76 11.41
N ASN A 249 6.75 -17.14 10.18
CA ASN A 249 7.40 -16.24 9.25
C ASN A 249 6.71 -16.22 7.88
N ILE A 250 6.81 -15.08 7.21
CA ILE A 250 6.45 -14.91 5.80
C ILE A 250 7.75 -14.80 5.00
N TYR A 251 8.01 -15.76 4.12
CA TYR A 251 9.16 -15.74 3.21
C TYR A 251 8.92 -14.73 2.09
N ILE A 252 9.94 -13.93 1.78
CA ILE A 252 9.84 -12.86 0.80
C ILE A 252 10.95 -12.86 -0.25
N HIS A 253 10.67 -12.17 -1.34
CA HIS A 253 11.66 -11.57 -2.21
C HIS A 253 11.63 -10.05 -2.03
N ASP A 254 12.69 -9.54 -1.41
CA ASP A 254 12.93 -8.10 -1.27
C ASP A 254 13.81 -7.60 -2.44
N PRO A 255 13.30 -6.68 -3.28
CA PRO A 255 14.06 -6.11 -4.41
C PRO A 255 15.38 -5.43 -4.01
N LEU A 256 15.58 -5.00 -2.76
CA LEU A 256 16.83 -4.37 -2.32
C LEU A 256 17.97 -5.38 -2.11
N LEU A 257 17.67 -6.68 -2.05
CA LEU A 257 18.69 -7.71 -1.93
C LEU A 257 19.41 -7.91 -3.27
N LYS A 258 20.70 -8.23 -3.23
CA LYS A 258 21.51 -8.47 -4.44
C LYS A 258 21.26 -9.82 -5.10
N SER A 259 20.67 -10.76 -4.37
CA SER A 259 20.41 -12.13 -4.83
C SER A 259 19.21 -12.71 -4.10
N ALA A 260 18.56 -13.69 -4.74
CA ALA A 260 17.53 -14.47 -4.09
C ALA A 260 18.07 -15.07 -2.78
N SER A 261 17.36 -14.83 -1.69
CA SER A 261 17.59 -15.53 -0.42
C SER A 261 16.34 -16.35 -0.13
N ASP A 262 16.49 -17.67 -0.06
CA ASP A 262 15.38 -18.57 0.26
C ASP A 262 14.94 -18.46 1.72
N SER A 263 15.74 -17.83 2.57
CA SER A 263 15.45 -17.64 3.99
C SER A 263 15.12 -16.20 4.37
N ALA A 264 15.01 -15.27 3.41
CA ALA A 264 14.59 -13.91 3.73
C ALA A 264 13.11 -13.92 4.17
N THR A 265 12.82 -13.29 5.31
CA THR A 265 11.47 -13.19 5.85
C THR A 265 11.09 -11.74 6.14
N LEU A 266 9.79 -11.43 6.13
CA LEU A 266 9.29 -10.13 6.57
C LEU A 266 9.76 -9.81 7.99
N GLN A 267 9.65 -10.79 8.90
CA GLN A 267 9.96 -10.65 10.31
C GLN A 267 11.44 -10.33 10.58
N ASP A 268 12.35 -10.95 9.82
CA ASP A 268 13.79 -10.75 9.98
C ASP A 268 14.28 -9.44 9.37
N LEU A 269 13.77 -9.07 8.19
CA LEU A 269 14.22 -7.87 7.45
C LEU A 269 13.51 -6.59 7.90
N TYR A 270 12.27 -6.70 8.36
CA TYR A 270 11.44 -5.57 8.80
C TYR A 270 10.87 -5.78 10.22
N PRO A 271 11.74 -6.02 11.22
CA PRO A 271 11.27 -6.23 12.58
C PRO A 271 10.58 -4.96 13.10
N ASN A 272 9.37 -5.14 13.65
CA ASN A 272 8.54 -4.05 14.20
C ASN A 272 8.09 -3.01 13.16
N LYS A 273 8.08 -3.34 11.88
CA LYS A 273 7.46 -2.49 10.85
C LYS A 273 6.00 -2.85 10.67
N GLU A 274 5.21 -1.85 10.27
CA GLU A 274 3.82 -2.02 9.89
C GLU A 274 3.72 -2.41 8.41
N TYR A 275 2.78 -3.29 8.11
CA TYR A 275 2.42 -3.68 6.76
C TYR A 275 1.04 -3.10 6.47
N ARG A 276 0.94 -2.18 5.51
CA ARG A 276 -0.30 -1.41 5.31
C ARG A 276 -1.26 -2.15 4.39
N ARG A 277 -0.75 -2.57 3.23
CA ARG A 277 -1.55 -3.10 2.12
C ARG A 277 -0.91 -4.31 1.47
N MET A 278 -1.73 -5.02 0.72
CA MET A 278 -1.30 -6.07 -0.19
C MET A 278 -1.90 -5.79 -1.56
N ILE A 279 -1.06 -5.85 -2.58
CA ILE A 279 -1.46 -5.83 -3.98
C ILE A 279 -1.48 -7.27 -4.47
N ARG A 280 -2.67 -7.71 -4.88
CA ARG A 280 -2.97 -9.10 -5.18
C ARG A 280 -3.33 -9.23 -6.66
N LEU A 281 -2.78 -10.24 -7.33
CA LEU A 281 -3.21 -10.66 -8.66
C LEU A 281 -4.01 -11.95 -8.51
N VAL A 282 -5.33 -11.81 -8.46
CA VAL A 282 -6.25 -12.93 -8.23
C VAL A 282 -6.80 -13.40 -9.57
N PRO A 283 -6.73 -14.70 -9.94
CA PRO A 283 -7.31 -15.16 -11.19
C PRO A 283 -8.78 -14.80 -11.27
N SER A 284 -9.16 -14.18 -12.38
CA SER A 284 -10.49 -13.64 -12.59
C SER A 284 -10.85 -13.67 -14.07
N GLN A 285 -12.15 -13.76 -14.35
CA GLN A 285 -12.73 -13.63 -15.69
C GLN A 285 -13.42 -12.27 -15.85
N THR A 286 -13.08 -11.30 -15.00
CA THR A 286 -13.70 -9.97 -15.00
C THR A 286 -13.21 -9.15 -16.18
N ASP A 287 -13.95 -8.10 -16.49
CA ASP A 287 -13.69 -7.23 -17.64
C ASP A 287 -12.43 -6.36 -17.51
N GLN A 288 -11.67 -6.45 -16.42
CA GLN A 288 -10.40 -5.72 -16.25
C GLN A 288 -10.52 -4.18 -16.32
N SER A 289 -11.74 -3.65 -16.39
CA SER A 289 -11.99 -2.21 -16.46
C SER A 289 -11.77 -1.55 -15.10
N TYR A 290 -11.41 -0.25 -15.13
CA TYR A 290 -10.95 0.45 -13.94
C TYR A 290 -11.10 1.97 -14.04
N ILE A 291 -11.44 2.64 -12.95
CA ILE A 291 -11.24 4.09 -12.76
C ILE A 291 -10.26 4.30 -11.62
N TRP A 292 -9.21 5.07 -11.86
CA TRP A 292 -8.15 5.32 -10.87
C TRP A 292 -7.79 6.80 -10.85
N LEU A 293 -7.86 7.42 -9.67
CA LEU A 293 -7.60 8.84 -9.46
C LEU A 293 -6.49 9.01 -8.41
N HIS A 294 -5.44 9.75 -8.76
CA HIS A 294 -4.38 10.20 -7.86
C HIS A 294 -4.52 11.70 -7.60
N LEU A 295 -4.65 12.07 -6.33
CA LEU A 295 -4.74 13.44 -5.85
C LEU A 295 -3.45 13.78 -5.09
N LEU A 296 -2.91 14.99 -5.28
CA LEU A 296 -1.80 15.43 -4.44
C LEU A 296 -2.25 15.58 -2.98
N SER A 297 -1.34 15.33 -2.05
CA SER A 297 -1.58 15.14 -0.61
C SER A 297 -2.38 16.22 0.13
N ASN A 298 -2.55 17.42 -0.44
CA ASN A 298 -3.30 18.52 0.14
C ASN A 298 -4.72 18.70 -0.44
N HIS A 299 -5.21 17.73 -1.22
CA HIS A 299 -6.55 17.74 -1.79
C HIS A 299 -7.33 16.51 -1.37
N GLU A 300 -8.64 16.69 -1.27
CA GLU A 300 -9.62 15.63 -1.06
C GLU A 300 -10.56 15.55 -2.25
N ALA A 301 -11.12 14.38 -2.51
CA ALA A 301 -12.11 14.18 -3.55
C ALA A 301 -13.29 13.36 -3.06
N ILE A 302 -14.45 13.67 -3.63
CA ILE A 302 -15.63 12.82 -3.54
C ILE A 302 -16.13 12.49 -4.95
N VAL A 303 -16.27 11.20 -5.20
CA VAL A 303 -16.79 10.66 -6.46
C VAL A 303 -18.24 10.27 -6.24
N THR A 304 -19.13 10.72 -7.13
CA THR A 304 -20.57 10.44 -7.07
C THR A 304 -21.04 9.70 -8.32
N LEU A 305 -21.76 8.60 -8.15
CA LEU A 305 -22.43 7.85 -9.21
C LEU A 305 -23.86 7.52 -8.77
N ASN A 306 -24.87 7.95 -9.55
CA ASN A 306 -26.28 7.68 -9.26
C ASN A 306 -26.70 8.03 -7.81
N GLY A 307 -26.11 9.09 -7.26
CA GLY A 307 -26.35 9.56 -5.90
C GLY A 307 -25.54 8.86 -4.81
N GLN A 308 -24.86 7.74 -5.11
CA GLN A 308 -23.91 7.09 -4.20
C GLN A 308 -22.58 7.82 -4.22
N LYS A 309 -21.94 7.96 -3.06
CA LYS A 309 -20.68 8.68 -2.90
C LYS A 309 -19.58 7.81 -2.31
N THR A 310 -18.36 7.99 -2.79
CA THR A 310 -17.15 7.48 -2.12
C THR A 310 -16.07 8.55 -2.13
N GLY A 311 -15.39 8.74 -0.98
CA GLY A 311 -14.36 9.75 -0.78
C GLY A 311 -14.67 10.71 0.36
N VAL A 312 -14.03 11.89 0.36
CA VAL A 312 -14.14 12.90 1.42
C VAL A 312 -14.65 14.21 0.83
N ASP A 313 -15.70 14.77 1.43
CA ASP A 313 -16.23 16.07 1.02
C ASP A 313 -15.47 17.26 1.64
N SER A 314 -15.80 18.48 1.21
CA SER A 314 -15.18 19.72 1.71
C SER A 314 -15.45 20.01 3.20
N ASN A 315 -16.39 19.28 3.83
CA ASN A 315 -16.67 19.36 5.27
C ASN A 315 -15.96 18.24 6.04
N ASN A 316 -15.10 17.46 5.37
CA ASN A 316 -14.37 16.33 5.92
C ASN A 316 -15.30 15.17 6.37
N ASN A 317 -16.46 15.02 5.73
CA ASN A 317 -17.29 13.83 5.87
C ASN A 317 -16.79 12.74 4.91
N GLU A 318 -16.59 11.52 5.43
CA GLU A 318 -16.18 10.37 4.65
C GLU A 318 -17.38 9.56 4.14
N PHE A 319 -17.31 9.08 2.91
CA PHE A 319 -18.33 8.27 2.26
C PHE A 319 -17.71 7.01 1.65
N ASN A 320 -18.46 5.90 1.66
CA ASN A 320 -18.08 4.63 1.06
C ASN A 320 -19.31 3.86 0.57
N GLU A 321 -20.07 4.48 -0.34
CA GLU A 321 -21.38 3.99 -0.80
C GLU A 321 -21.31 3.36 -2.19
N ILE A 322 -20.31 3.70 -3.02
CA ILE A 322 -20.10 3.08 -4.33
C ILE A 322 -19.49 1.70 -4.12
N PRO A 323 -20.16 0.59 -4.54
CA PRO A 323 -19.65 -0.75 -4.32
C PRO A 323 -18.26 -0.96 -4.93
N ASN A 324 -17.38 -1.62 -4.17
CA ASN A 324 -15.99 -1.92 -4.53
C ASN A 324 -15.06 -0.71 -4.71
N ALA A 325 -15.57 0.53 -4.62
CA ALA A 325 -14.70 1.69 -4.61
C ALA A 325 -13.87 1.71 -3.33
N LEU A 326 -12.60 2.08 -3.44
CA LEU A 326 -11.73 2.35 -2.29
C LEU A 326 -11.23 3.79 -2.38
N TYR A 327 -11.13 4.42 -1.21
CA TYR A 327 -10.57 5.75 -1.03
C TYR A 327 -9.60 5.71 0.14
N TYR A 328 -8.33 6.03 -0.09
CA TYR A 328 -7.28 5.91 0.91
C TYR A 328 -6.08 6.81 0.60
N ASP A 329 -5.22 6.99 1.60
CA ASP A 329 -3.94 7.67 1.43
C ASP A 329 -2.81 6.68 1.12
N GLU A 330 -2.01 7.01 0.11
CA GLU A 330 -0.80 6.31 -0.27
C GLU A 330 0.41 7.14 0.10
N GLY A 331 1.36 6.54 0.83
CA GLY A 331 2.61 7.17 1.20
C GLY A 331 3.52 7.47 0.01
N GLY A 332 4.58 8.21 0.27
CA GLY A 332 5.63 8.48 -0.70
C GLY A 332 6.52 7.27 -0.96
N ILE A 333 7.16 7.23 -2.14
CA ILE A 333 8.30 6.33 -2.38
C ILE A 333 9.56 7.18 -2.45
N ALA A 334 10.59 6.83 -1.68
CA ALA A 334 11.91 7.48 -1.72
C ALA A 334 11.84 9.01 -1.51
N GLY A 335 10.96 9.45 -0.59
CA GLY A 335 10.76 10.87 -0.26
C GLY A 335 9.93 11.68 -1.26
N ALA A 336 9.30 11.04 -2.27
CA ALA A 336 8.20 11.66 -3.01
C ALA A 336 7.03 11.98 -2.05
N PRO A 337 6.20 13.02 -2.32
CA PRO A 337 5.01 13.24 -1.52
C PRO A 337 4.03 12.06 -1.70
N GLY A 338 3.26 11.74 -0.66
CA GLY A 338 2.12 10.82 -0.78
C GLY A 338 0.96 11.40 -1.60
N TYR A 339 -0.04 10.56 -1.83
CA TYR A 339 -1.25 10.86 -2.60
C TYR A 339 -2.48 10.42 -1.85
N THR A 340 -3.61 10.98 -2.22
CA THR A 340 -4.90 10.36 -1.94
C THR A 340 -5.36 9.65 -3.21
N VAL A 341 -5.81 8.41 -3.05
CA VAL A 341 -6.16 7.50 -4.13
C VAL A 341 -7.63 7.16 -4.06
N PHE A 342 -8.32 7.30 -5.20
CA PHE A 342 -9.60 6.65 -5.42
C PHE A 342 -9.41 5.56 -6.48
N GLU A 343 -9.84 4.35 -6.17
CA GLU A 343 -9.80 3.22 -7.09
C GLU A 343 -11.19 2.57 -7.18
N LEU A 344 -11.65 2.29 -8.40
CA LEU A 344 -12.91 1.61 -8.65
C LEU A 344 -12.68 0.52 -9.71
N PRO A 345 -12.54 -0.76 -9.30
CA PRO A 345 -12.52 -1.89 -10.21
C PRO A 345 -13.91 -2.17 -10.79
N GLN A 346 -13.97 -2.60 -12.05
CA GLN A 346 -15.21 -2.94 -12.76
C GLN A 346 -16.30 -1.85 -12.70
N PRO A 347 -15.94 -0.58 -13.00
CA PRO A 347 -16.89 0.53 -13.04
C PRO A 347 -18.01 0.27 -14.07
N THR A 348 -19.25 0.58 -13.70
CA THR A 348 -20.34 0.61 -14.66
C THR A 348 -20.20 1.79 -15.63
N SER A 349 -20.80 1.71 -16.81
CA SER A 349 -20.86 2.87 -17.71
C SER A 349 -21.77 3.94 -17.13
N GLY A 350 -21.37 5.21 -17.25
CA GLY A 350 -22.15 6.33 -16.77
C GLY A 350 -21.33 7.61 -16.61
N ASP A 351 -22.01 8.64 -16.11
CA ASP A 351 -21.39 9.90 -15.73
C ASP A 351 -21.08 9.87 -14.24
N TYR A 352 -19.80 10.08 -13.91
CA TYR A 352 -19.30 10.20 -12.56
C TYR A 352 -19.04 11.68 -12.28
N THR A 353 -19.62 12.21 -11.20
CA THR A 353 -19.28 13.56 -10.74
C THR A 353 -18.10 13.48 -9.79
N LEU A 354 -17.04 14.21 -10.08
CA LEU A 354 -15.86 14.33 -9.22
C LEU A 354 -15.87 15.74 -8.62
N SER A 355 -15.93 15.86 -7.31
CA SER A 355 -15.75 17.14 -6.62
C SER A 355 -14.41 17.10 -5.89
N ILE A 356 -13.47 17.93 -6.34
CA ILE A 356 -12.12 18.04 -5.77
C ILE A 356 -12.06 19.29 -4.92
N SER A 357 -11.70 19.14 -3.65
CA SER A 357 -11.56 20.23 -2.70
C SER A 357 -10.12 20.33 -2.20
N GLY A 358 -9.65 21.56 -2.01
CA GLY A 358 -8.34 21.84 -1.42
C GLY A 358 -8.36 23.19 -0.72
N ASP A 359 -7.24 23.57 -0.11
CA ASP A 359 -7.12 24.89 0.50
C ASP A 359 -7.30 25.99 -0.58
N ASN A 360 -8.15 26.98 -0.30
CA ASN A 360 -8.76 28.00 -1.20
C ASN A 360 -7.80 28.89 -2.03
N THR A 361 -6.52 28.55 -2.09
CA THR A 361 -5.46 29.29 -2.80
C THR A 361 -4.50 28.39 -3.57
N SER A 362 -4.74 27.07 -3.60
CA SER A 362 -3.84 26.10 -4.23
C SER A 362 -4.28 25.72 -5.64
N ASN A 363 -3.32 25.46 -6.51
CA ASN A 363 -3.60 24.80 -7.78
C ASN A 363 -4.06 23.37 -7.50
N ILE A 364 -5.20 22.99 -8.05
CA ILE A 364 -5.65 21.60 -8.06
C ILE A 364 -4.81 20.83 -9.07
N LYS A 365 -4.21 19.75 -8.60
CA LYS A 365 -3.45 18.83 -9.43
C LYS A 365 -3.86 17.40 -9.14
N PHE A 366 -4.30 16.71 -10.17
CA PHE A 366 -4.60 15.28 -10.09
C PHE A 366 -4.38 14.59 -11.43
N ASN A 367 -4.24 13.28 -11.36
CA ASN A 367 -4.14 12.41 -12.53
C ASN A 367 -5.26 11.37 -12.44
N LEU A 368 -6.05 11.24 -13.50
CA LEU A 368 -7.13 10.29 -13.61
C LEU A 368 -6.85 9.35 -14.78
N ALA A 369 -6.82 8.05 -14.52
CA ALA A 369 -6.71 7.01 -15.53
C ALA A 369 -7.99 6.17 -15.55
N THR A 370 -8.46 5.87 -16.75
CA THR A 370 -9.59 4.97 -16.97
C THR A 370 -9.18 3.84 -17.90
N TYR A 371 -9.73 2.65 -17.70
CA TYR A 371 -9.47 1.44 -18.47
C TYR A 371 -10.81 0.80 -18.82
N ASN A 372 -11.04 0.51 -20.11
CA ASN A 372 -12.24 -0.21 -20.56
C ASN A 372 -12.03 -1.73 -20.49
N ILE A 373 -12.99 -2.50 -21.02
CA ILE A 373 -12.93 -3.97 -21.06
C ILE A 373 -11.74 -4.53 -21.86
N GLU A 374 -11.21 -3.73 -22.78
CA GLU A 374 -10.05 -4.06 -23.60
C GLU A 374 -8.72 -3.62 -22.96
N SER A 375 -8.79 -3.11 -21.73
CA SER A 375 -7.73 -2.43 -20.97
C SER A 375 -7.09 -1.25 -21.72
N SER A 376 -7.80 -0.66 -22.68
CA SER A 376 -7.39 0.58 -23.34
C SER A 376 -7.45 1.72 -22.32
N GLN A 377 -6.32 2.38 -22.13
CA GLN A 377 -6.22 3.50 -21.19
C GLN A 377 -6.67 4.82 -21.84
N VAL A 378 -7.38 5.66 -21.08
CA VAL A 378 -7.43 7.11 -21.30
C VAL A 378 -7.02 7.80 -20.01
N ARG A 379 -6.07 8.73 -20.14
CA ARG A 379 -5.51 9.51 -19.03
C ARG A 379 -5.87 10.98 -19.15
N HIS A 380 -6.30 11.56 -18.04
CA HIS A 380 -6.58 12.98 -17.87
C HIS A 380 -5.63 13.55 -16.80
N ASP A 381 -4.80 14.51 -17.19
CA ASP A 381 -3.89 15.23 -16.30
C ASP A 381 -4.44 16.64 -16.09
N VAL A 382 -4.77 16.99 -14.85
CA VAL A 382 -5.32 18.30 -14.49
C VAL A 382 -4.31 19.07 -13.63
N ASP A 383 -4.03 20.30 -14.03
CA ASP A 383 -3.22 21.29 -13.28
C ASP A 383 -3.84 22.66 -13.53
N GLU A 384 -4.76 23.07 -12.65
CA GLU A 384 -5.51 24.31 -12.79
C GLU A 384 -5.71 25.04 -11.46
N VAL A 385 -6.06 26.32 -11.54
CA VAL A 385 -6.35 27.14 -10.35
C VAL A 385 -7.70 26.73 -9.79
N SER A 386 -7.79 26.62 -8.46
CA SER A 386 -9.06 26.30 -7.81
C SER A 386 -10.12 27.38 -8.07
N ASP A 387 -11.39 26.99 -8.18
CA ASP A 387 -12.50 27.93 -8.16
C ASP A 387 -12.54 28.72 -6.83
N ALA A 388 -13.33 29.80 -6.79
CA ALA A 388 -13.29 30.79 -5.70
C ALA A 388 -13.66 30.22 -4.31
N ASP A 389 -14.41 29.12 -4.28
CA ASP A 389 -14.79 28.38 -3.07
C ASP A 389 -13.80 27.26 -2.69
N GLY A 390 -12.75 27.05 -3.49
CA GLY A 390 -11.78 25.97 -3.31
C GLY A 390 -12.26 24.61 -3.81
N ILE A 391 -13.41 24.53 -4.51
CA ILE A 391 -14.01 23.27 -4.97
C ILE A 391 -14.13 23.29 -6.48
N ASN A 392 -13.57 22.29 -7.16
CA ASN A 392 -13.72 22.14 -8.61
C ASN A 392 -14.51 20.89 -8.89
N ASN A 393 -15.52 21.02 -9.73
CA ASN A 393 -16.41 19.92 -10.08
C ASN A 393 -16.15 19.47 -11.53
N TYR A 394 -16.10 18.17 -11.75
CA TYR A 394 -15.91 17.57 -13.06
C TYR A 394 -16.96 16.49 -13.31
N ILE A 395 -17.27 16.25 -14.58
CA ILE A 395 -18.02 15.10 -15.05
C ILE A 395 -17.05 14.21 -15.83
N LEU A 396 -16.85 12.99 -15.34
CA LEU A 396 -16.21 11.91 -16.08
C LEU A 396 -17.31 11.08 -16.75
N SER A 397 -17.44 11.21 -18.07
CA SER A 397 -18.28 10.32 -18.87
C SER A 397 -17.45 9.10 -19.26
N PHE A 398 -17.88 7.92 -18.82
CA PHE A 398 -17.12 6.69 -18.99
C PHE A 398 -17.99 5.54 -19.52
N ASN A 399 -17.44 4.75 -20.46
CA ASN A 399 -18.10 3.58 -21.01
C ASN A 399 -17.15 2.36 -21.03
N HIS A 400 -17.26 1.49 -20.02
CA HIS A 400 -16.39 0.31 -19.91
C HIS A 400 -16.55 -0.69 -21.07
N LEU A 401 -17.72 -0.73 -21.73
CA LEU A 401 -18.02 -1.69 -22.80
C LEU A 401 -17.51 -1.27 -24.18
N SER A 402 -16.98 -0.06 -24.31
CA SER A 402 -16.43 0.40 -25.60
C SER A 402 -15.15 -0.37 -25.93
N GLU A 403 -14.95 -0.78 -27.18
CA GLU A 403 -13.69 -1.41 -27.62
C GLU A 403 -12.50 -0.43 -27.53
N VAL A 404 -12.77 0.85 -27.79
CA VAL A 404 -11.81 1.95 -27.64
C VAL A 404 -12.26 2.79 -26.45
N ASN A 405 -11.38 2.97 -25.47
CA ASN A 405 -11.70 3.84 -24.35
C ASN A 405 -11.73 5.30 -24.85
N ASN A 406 -12.86 5.95 -24.66
CA ASN A 406 -13.14 7.32 -25.10
C ASN A 406 -13.66 8.18 -23.95
N SER A 407 -13.24 7.87 -22.72
CA SER A 407 -13.67 8.63 -21.55
C SER A 407 -13.32 10.11 -21.70
N THR A 408 -14.23 10.97 -21.24
CA THR A 408 -14.04 12.43 -21.29
C THR A 408 -14.19 13.01 -19.90
N LEU A 409 -13.32 13.95 -19.56
CA LEU A 409 -13.39 14.72 -18.33
C LEU A 409 -13.75 16.17 -18.67
N THR A 410 -14.89 16.65 -18.18
CA THR A 410 -15.37 18.01 -18.43
C THR A 410 -15.51 18.76 -17.11
N LYS A 411 -14.86 19.91 -16.98
CA LYS A 411 -15.07 20.81 -15.83
C LYS A 411 -16.47 21.42 -15.87
N ILE A 412 -17.18 21.37 -14.74
CA ILE A 412 -18.46 22.05 -14.56
C ILE A 412 -18.17 23.50 -14.19
N ILE A 413 -18.44 24.42 -15.10
CA ILE A 413 -18.35 25.86 -14.83
C ILE A 413 -19.70 26.28 -14.26
N ASP A 414 -19.75 26.68 -12.99
CA ASP A 414 -20.96 27.27 -12.41
C ASP A 414 -21.36 28.48 -13.27
N PRO A 415 -22.56 28.50 -13.89
CA PRO A 415 -23.00 29.65 -14.66
C PRO A 415 -22.86 30.89 -13.79
N THR A 416 -22.00 31.83 -14.19
CA THR A 416 -21.85 33.12 -13.52
C THR A 416 -23.25 33.65 -13.25
N PRO A 417 -23.63 33.92 -11.98
CA PRO A 417 -24.99 34.30 -11.65
C PRO A 417 -25.35 35.45 -12.56
N THR A 418 -26.34 35.22 -13.43
CA THR A 418 -26.77 36.23 -14.40
C THR A 418 -27.12 37.46 -13.57
N PRO A 419 -26.53 38.64 -13.83
CA PRO A 419 -26.72 39.81 -12.99
C PRO A 419 -28.22 40.01 -12.81
N ILE A 420 -28.69 39.85 -11.57
CA ILE A 420 -30.09 40.02 -11.23
C ILE A 420 -30.45 41.43 -11.72
N PRO A 421 -31.43 41.59 -12.63
CA PRO A 421 -31.81 42.90 -13.11
C PRO A 421 -32.10 43.77 -11.89
N SER A 422 -31.42 44.92 -11.83
CA SER A 422 -31.52 45.88 -10.73
C SER A 422 -33.00 46.07 -10.38
N PRO A 423 -33.41 45.89 -9.11
CA PRO A 423 -34.81 45.95 -8.74
C PRO A 423 -35.36 47.31 -9.14
N THR A 424 -36.36 47.31 -10.02
CA THR A 424 -37.18 48.49 -10.29
C THR A 424 -37.65 49.04 -8.95
N PRO A 425 -37.46 50.34 -8.65
CA PRO A 425 -37.78 50.90 -7.35
C PRO A 425 -39.23 50.61 -6.99
N SER A 426 -39.43 49.73 -6.00
CA SER A 426 -40.73 49.41 -5.45
C SER A 426 -41.22 50.57 -4.59
N PRO A 427 -42.51 50.96 -4.66
CA PRO A 427 -43.05 52.06 -3.88
C PRO A 427 -42.86 51.82 -2.38
N THR A 428 -42.35 52.85 -1.72
CA THR A 428 -42.05 52.90 -0.29
C THR A 428 -43.28 52.58 0.55
N ILE A 429 -43.31 51.39 1.17
CA ILE A 429 -44.29 51.08 2.22
C ILE A 429 -43.70 51.53 3.56
N VAL A 430 -44.50 52.31 4.30
CA VAL A 430 -44.20 52.87 5.62
C VAL A 430 -43.96 51.73 6.64
N PRO A 431 -42.89 51.79 7.46
CA PRO A 431 -42.54 50.71 8.36
C PRO A 431 -43.50 50.60 9.55
N THR A 432 -44.04 49.40 9.76
CA THR A 432 -44.69 48.95 11.00
C THR A 432 -43.60 48.59 12.03
N PRO A 433 -43.71 48.99 13.30
CA PRO A 433 -42.69 48.69 14.32
C PRO A 433 -42.63 47.19 14.60
N ILE A 434 -41.48 46.58 14.33
CA ILE A 434 -41.16 45.18 14.65
C ILE A 434 -40.50 45.13 16.03
N SER A 435 -40.99 44.22 16.86
CA SER A 435 -40.48 43.94 18.20
C SER A 435 -39.06 43.37 18.18
N THR A 436 -38.21 43.91 19.04
CA THR A 436 -36.81 43.55 19.29
C THR A 436 -36.64 42.05 19.55
N PRO A 437 -35.85 41.31 18.75
CA PRO A 437 -35.54 39.92 19.06
C PRO A 437 -34.58 39.79 20.24
N ILE A 438 -34.85 38.79 21.08
CA ILE A 438 -34.03 38.36 22.22
C ILE A 438 -32.69 37.81 21.68
N PRO A 439 -31.54 38.19 22.28
CA PRO A 439 -30.23 37.75 21.82
C PRO A 439 -30.09 36.22 21.90
N THR A 440 -29.78 35.63 20.75
CA THR A 440 -29.42 34.22 20.62
C THR A 440 -28.06 33.99 21.29
N PRO A 441 -27.88 32.94 22.13
CA PRO A 441 -26.62 32.66 22.78
C PRO A 441 -25.50 32.42 21.76
N GLN A 442 -24.38 33.10 21.97
CA GLN A 442 -23.17 33.00 21.16
C GLN A 442 -22.61 31.56 21.24
N PRO A 443 -22.37 30.87 20.10
CA PRO A 443 -21.84 29.52 20.12
C PRO A 443 -20.47 29.50 20.79
N GLU A 444 -20.30 28.55 21.71
CA GLU A 444 -19.07 28.29 22.44
C GLU A 444 -17.99 27.85 21.43
N ILE A 445 -17.02 28.73 21.18
CA ILE A 445 -15.92 28.47 20.25
C ILE A 445 -14.99 27.45 20.90
N ASN A 446 -14.93 26.25 20.34
CA ASN A 446 -13.98 25.21 20.72
C ASN A 446 -12.54 25.79 20.73
N PRO A 447 -11.83 25.77 21.86
CA PRO A 447 -10.50 26.37 22.01
C PRO A 447 -9.46 25.80 21.03
N PHE A 448 -9.65 24.57 20.53
CA PHE A 448 -8.77 23.97 19.52
C PHE A 448 -8.87 24.64 18.13
N LYS A 449 -10.04 25.18 17.76
CA LYS A 449 -10.24 25.87 16.47
C LYS A 449 -9.52 27.22 16.43
N LYS A 450 -9.44 27.89 17.58
CA LYS A 450 -8.70 29.14 17.75
C LYS A 450 -7.18 28.89 17.66
N LEU A 451 -6.69 27.82 18.30
CA LEU A 451 -5.27 27.46 18.27
C LEU A 451 -4.76 27.13 16.84
N ARG A 452 -5.53 26.36 16.04
CA ARG A 452 -5.20 26.09 14.62
C ARG A 452 -5.10 27.37 13.78
N SER A 453 -6.02 28.32 13.96
CA SER A 453 -6.00 29.59 13.21
C SER A 453 -4.78 30.46 13.55
N TYR A 454 -4.29 30.41 14.80
CA TYR A 454 -3.12 31.17 15.24
C TYR A 454 -1.80 30.60 14.72
N ILE A 455 -1.69 29.27 14.62
CA ILE A 455 -0.49 28.60 14.10
C ILE A 455 -0.33 28.90 12.59
N ASN A 456 -1.42 28.88 11.82
CA ASN A 456 -1.37 29.17 10.38
C ASN A 456 -1.09 30.66 10.06
N LEU A 457 -1.53 31.60 10.89
CA LEU A 457 -1.25 33.04 10.69
C LEU A 457 0.22 33.42 10.97
N SER A 458 0.92 32.66 11.81
CA SER A 458 2.32 32.91 12.18
C SER A 458 3.31 32.57 11.05
N TYR A 459 2.91 31.77 10.06
CA TYR A 459 3.81 31.33 9.00
C TYR A 459 3.98 32.34 7.86
N HIS A 460 3.14 33.38 7.76
CA HIS A 460 3.06 34.22 6.54
C HIS A 460 3.04 35.75 6.76
N ASN A 461 3.34 36.30 7.95
CA ASN A 461 3.41 37.76 8.09
C ASN A 461 4.52 38.25 9.05
N HIS A 462 5.39 39.13 8.55
CA HIS A 462 6.65 39.56 9.20
C HIS A 462 6.50 40.73 10.18
N GLU A 463 5.29 41.13 10.60
CA GLU A 463 5.10 42.37 11.35
C GLU A 463 4.18 42.27 12.57
N ILE A 464 4.48 41.38 13.53
CA ILE A 464 3.84 41.45 14.85
C ILE A 464 4.81 41.06 15.99
N LYS A 465 5.74 41.94 16.35
CA LYS A 465 6.63 41.73 17.51
C LYS A 465 5.98 42.03 18.87
N THR A 466 4.92 42.83 18.92
CA THR A 466 4.32 43.31 20.18
C THR A 466 3.09 42.52 20.65
N LYS A 467 2.37 41.84 19.74
CA LYS A 467 1.24 40.98 20.14
C LYS A 467 1.72 39.62 20.66
N VAL A 468 2.77 39.07 20.07
CA VAL A 468 3.40 37.80 20.47
C VAL A 468 3.90 37.85 21.91
N TYR A 469 4.43 38.98 22.38
CA TYR A 469 4.87 39.12 23.78
C TYR A 469 3.72 39.11 24.79
N ARG A 470 2.55 39.66 24.41
CA ARG A 470 1.36 39.69 25.26
C ARG A 470 0.68 38.30 25.29
N ASP A 471 0.68 37.61 24.15
CA ASP A 471 0.07 36.30 24.00
C ASP A 471 0.95 35.16 24.59
N LEU A 472 2.28 35.32 24.58
CA LEU A 472 3.22 34.44 25.32
C LEU A 472 3.04 34.53 26.84
N LEU A 473 2.65 35.71 27.35
CA LEU A 473 2.37 35.88 28.78
C LEU A 473 1.08 35.15 29.21
N ILE A 474 0.09 35.08 28.31
CA ILE A 474 -1.15 34.34 28.52
C ILE A 474 -0.90 32.83 28.44
N LEU A 475 -0.07 32.38 27.47
CA LEU A 475 0.40 30.99 27.37
C LEU A 475 1.18 30.53 28.61
N LYS A 476 1.89 31.42 29.31
CA LYS A 476 2.61 31.09 30.54
C LYS A 476 1.68 30.66 31.69
N VAL A 477 0.46 31.19 31.72
CA VAL A 477 -0.54 30.87 32.76
C VAL A 477 -1.21 29.54 32.44
N ASP A 478 -1.59 29.30 31.18
CA ASP A 478 -2.25 28.06 30.76
C ASP A 478 -1.29 26.86 30.74
N LEU A 479 0.00 27.07 30.43
CA LEU A 479 1.00 25.99 30.41
C LEU A 479 1.32 25.47 31.83
N ALA A 480 1.28 26.34 32.83
CA ALA A 480 1.47 25.93 34.23
C ALA A 480 0.28 25.11 34.75
N GLU A 481 -0.96 25.45 34.36
CA GLU A 481 -2.16 24.65 34.66
C GLU A 481 -2.17 23.31 33.90
N PHE A 482 -1.73 23.31 32.64
CA PHE A 482 -1.64 22.10 31.82
C PHE A 482 -0.59 21.11 32.37
N LEU A 483 0.57 21.60 32.80
CA LEU A 483 1.63 20.76 33.39
C LEU A 483 1.30 20.27 34.81
N TYR A 484 0.46 20.99 35.55
CA TYR A 484 -0.05 20.55 36.85
C TYR A 484 -0.93 19.28 36.75
N HIS A 485 -1.56 19.05 35.60
CA HIS A 485 -2.46 17.91 35.37
C HIS A 485 -1.84 16.72 34.64
N PHE A 486 -0.63 16.82 34.08
CA PHE A 486 -0.07 15.78 33.22
C PHE A 486 1.25 15.20 33.78
N ARG A 487 1.17 14.07 34.50
CA ARG A 487 2.34 13.27 34.85
C ARG A 487 2.59 12.19 33.80
N ALA A 488 3.50 12.45 32.85
CA ALA A 488 4.21 11.41 32.12
C ALA A 488 5.62 11.87 31.72
N TYR A 489 6.61 11.27 32.37
CA TYR A 489 8.05 11.57 32.36
C TYR A 489 8.77 11.45 31.00
N ARG A 490 8.10 11.10 29.89
CA ARG A 490 8.74 10.91 28.57
C ARG A 490 8.41 11.95 27.50
N ALA A 491 7.32 12.72 27.66
CA ALA A 491 6.97 13.77 26.70
C ALA A 491 7.86 15.01 26.83
N THR A 492 8.34 15.30 28.04
CA THR A 492 9.12 16.51 28.32
C THR A 492 10.52 16.47 27.69
N GLU A 493 11.21 15.33 27.76
CA GLU A 493 12.53 15.12 27.15
C GLU A 493 12.50 15.22 25.62
N ALA A 494 11.52 14.59 24.97
CA ALA A 494 11.35 14.66 23.52
C ALA A 494 11.05 16.10 23.06
N MET A 495 10.22 16.82 23.81
CA MET A 495 9.89 18.20 23.52
C MET A 495 11.07 19.15 23.77
N LEU A 496 11.88 18.91 24.80
CA LEU A 496 13.10 19.67 25.06
C LEU A 496 14.13 19.49 23.94
N ASN A 497 14.34 18.24 23.50
CA ASN A 497 15.23 17.90 22.40
C ASN A 497 14.74 18.48 21.07
N PHE A 498 13.43 18.50 20.84
CA PHE A 498 12.83 19.16 19.68
C PHE A 498 13.10 20.68 19.68
N ILE A 499 12.90 21.35 20.82
CA ILE A 499 13.17 22.80 20.96
C ILE A 499 14.66 23.09 20.76
N GLN A 500 15.55 22.33 21.38
CA GLN A 500 17.00 22.49 21.21
C GLN A 500 17.44 22.25 19.75
N SER A 501 16.91 21.23 19.09
CA SER A 501 17.21 20.95 17.68
C SER A 501 16.69 22.04 16.74
N SER A 502 15.52 22.62 17.05
CA SER A 502 14.91 23.70 16.29
C SER A 502 15.69 25.00 16.44
N VAL A 503 16.15 25.32 17.66
CA VAL A 503 17.03 26.47 17.91
C VAL A 503 18.38 26.28 17.20
N ALA A 504 18.95 25.07 17.22
CA ALA A 504 20.20 24.77 16.52
C ALA A 504 20.07 24.85 14.99
N LYS A 505 18.97 24.37 14.41
CA LYS A 505 18.69 24.43 12.96
C LYS A 505 18.43 25.86 12.47
N THR A 506 17.98 26.77 13.33
CA THR A 506 17.66 28.15 12.93
C THR A 506 18.89 29.07 12.81
N HIS A 507 20.11 28.53 12.97
CA HIS A 507 21.33 29.24 12.67
C HIS A 507 21.67 29.21 11.18
N LYS A 508 21.04 30.12 10.42
CA LYS A 508 21.79 30.81 9.38
C LYS A 508 21.45 32.26 9.08
N ASN A 509 20.45 32.97 9.66
CA ASN A 509 20.47 34.46 9.58
C ASN A 509 19.49 35.35 10.42
N GLN A 510 18.58 34.90 11.32
CA GLN A 510 17.53 35.85 11.80
C GLN A 510 17.08 35.81 13.28
N ILE A 511 17.86 35.27 14.22
CA ILE A 511 17.57 35.45 15.66
C ILE A 511 18.70 36.25 16.31
N SER A 512 18.37 37.34 17.00
CA SER A 512 19.38 38.12 17.73
C SER A 512 19.93 37.26 18.87
N LYS A 513 21.25 37.35 19.11
CA LYS A 513 21.94 36.63 20.18
C LYS A 513 21.25 36.83 21.56
N SER A 514 20.59 37.98 21.75
CA SER A 514 19.82 38.29 22.96
C SER A 514 18.60 37.37 23.13
N ALA A 515 17.81 37.15 22.07
CA ALA A 515 16.61 36.32 22.15
C ALA A 515 16.95 34.83 22.35
N ALA A 516 18.04 34.36 21.74
CA ALA A 516 18.54 33.00 21.96
C ALA A 516 18.96 32.78 23.43
N ASN A 517 19.65 33.75 24.03
CA ASN A 517 20.06 33.69 25.43
C ASN A 517 18.87 33.73 26.41
N GLU A 518 17.81 34.49 26.08
CA GLU A 518 16.59 34.56 26.89
C GLU A 518 15.82 33.23 26.86
N ILE A 519 15.75 32.58 25.70
CA ILE A 519 15.15 31.24 25.56
C ILE A 519 15.96 30.21 26.36
N ILE A 520 17.29 30.23 26.26
CA ILE A 520 18.16 29.33 27.05
C ILE A 520 17.95 29.54 28.55
N SER A 521 17.90 30.79 29.01
CA SER A 521 17.64 31.11 30.42
C SER A 521 16.27 30.61 30.90
N LEU A 522 15.23 30.71 30.05
CA LEU A 522 13.90 30.20 30.36
C LEU A 522 13.87 28.68 30.46
N VAL A 523 14.61 27.97 29.60
CA VAL A 523 14.71 26.50 29.66
C VAL A 523 15.42 26.05 30.94
N GLU A 524 16.52 26.71 31.33
CA GLU A 524 17.24 26.36 32.56
C GLU A 524 16.40 26.64 33.81
N GLN A 525 15.68 27.77 33.85
CA GLN A 525 14.76 28.05 34.96
C GLN A 525 13.61 27.05 35.04
N LEU A 526 13.09 26.59 33.90
CA LEU A 526 12.05 25.55 33.87
C LEU A 526 12.57 24.21 34.40
N LYS A 527 13.84 23.85 34.15
CA LYS A 527 14.46 22.65 34.72
C LYS A 527 14.55 22.74 36.24
N GLU A 528 14.97 23.91 36.75
CA GLU A 528 15.08 24.16 38.19
C GLU A 528 13.71 24.10 38.88
N ASP A 529 12.69 24.76 38.32
CA ASP A 529 11.32 24.76 38.86
C ASP A 529 10.67 23.35 38.85
N LEU A 530 11.07 22.50 37.91
CA LEU A 530 10.59 21.11 37.78
C LEU A 530 11.49 20.09 38.49
N ASN A 531 12.58 20.52 39.14
CA ASN A 531 13.54 19.68 39.84
C ASN A 531 14.21 18.61 38.94
N LEU A 532 14.57 19.01 37.70
CA LEU A 532 15.22 18.18 36.67
C LEU A 532 16.74 18.34 36.62
#